data_AF-A0A0T5ZL81-F1
#
_entry.id   AF-A0A0T5ZL81-F1
#
_cell.length_a   1.000
_cell.length_b   1.000
_cell.length_c   1.000
_cell.angle_alpha   90.00
_cell.angle_beta   90.00
_cell.angle_gamma   90.00
#
_symmetry.space_group_name_H-M   'P 1'
#
loop_
_entity.id
_entity.type
_entity.pdbx_description
1 polymer ?
#
loop_
_entity_poly.entity_id
_entity_poly.type
_entity_poly.pdbx_seq_one_letter_code
_entity_poly.pdbx_strand_id
1 'polypeptide(L)'
;MTLTLSGSVRDTGAAPRYRGGMTARARLVSTAWLAAHLDEPGIRVVDARWGPDGAGRLAYEAGHLPGAVHVDWERDLAAGGPDN
;
A
#
# COMPACT_ATOMS: atom_id res chain seq x y z
N MET A 1 -24.85 14.17 -23.94
CA MET A 1 -25.33 13.66 -22.63
C MET A 1 -24.12 13.09 -21.91
N THR A 2 -23.48 13.90 -21.06
CA THR A 2 -22.24 13.54 -20.39
C THR A 2 -22.58 13.13 -18.97
N LEU A 3 -22.34 11.86 -18.63
CA LEU A 3 -22.53 11.33 -17.27
C LEU A 3 -21.29 11.70 -16.45
N THR A 4 -21.43 12.69 -15.56
CA THR A 4 -20.43 12.98 -14.53
C THR A 4 -20.63 11.98 -13.40
N LEU A 5 -19.71 11.03 -13.21
CA LEU A 5 -19.67 10.20 -12.02
C LEU A 5 -19.17 11.04 -10.84
N SER A 6 -20.10 11.66 -10.09
CA SER A 6 -19.80 12.29 -8.81
C SER A 6 -19.65 11.21 -7.74
N GLY A 7 -18.51 10.52 -7.76
CA GLY A 7 -18.09 9.60 -6.72
C GLY A 7 -16.96 10.23 -5.92
N SER A 8 -17.25 11.24 -5.10
CA SER A 8 -16.25 11.81 -4.18
C SER A 8 -15.77 10.71 -3.22
N VAL A 9 -14.56 10.20 -3.46
CA VAL A 9 -13.82 9.50 -2.41
C VAL A 9 -13.53 10.55 -1.34
N ARG A 10 -14.22 10.44 -0.20
CA ARG A 10 -13.96 11.34 0.92
C ARG A 10 -12.58 10.99 1.44
N ASP A 11 -11.61 11.84 1.17
CA ASP A 11 -10.30 11.80 1.81
C ASP A 11 -10.53 12.09 3.30
N THR A 12 -10.28 11.10 4.14
CA THR A 12 -10.53 11.23 5.58
C THR A 12 -9.55 12.20 6.24
N GLY A 13 -8.48 12.63 5.55
CA GLY A 13 -7.49 13.62 6.00
C GLY A 13 -6.64 13.18 7.20
N ALA A 14 -7.07 12.15 7.93
CA ALA A 14 -6.41 11.56 9.08
C ALA A 14 -6.03 10.11 8.77
N ALA A 15 -4.87 9.69 9.28
CA ALA A 15 -4.43 8.30 9.22
C ALA A 15 -5.55 7.38 9.71
N PRO A 16 -5.91 6.31 8.99
CA PRO A 16 -6.80 5.30 9.52
C PRO A 16 -6.16 4.69 10.77
N ARG A 17 -6.75 4.96 11.95
CA ARG A 17 -6.39 4.24 13.16
C ARG A 17 -6.97 2.84 13.04
N TYR A 18 -6.11 1.85 12.81
CA TYR A 18 -6.53 0.46 12.69
C TYR A 18 -7.15 -0.01 14.01
N ARG A 19 -8.48 0.05 14.09
CA ARG A 19 -9.31 -0.58 15.12
C ARG A 19 -10.17 -1.60 14.40
N GLY A 20 -10.27 -2.82 14.95
CA GLY A 20 -11.11 -3.87 14.37
C GLY A 20 -12.51 -3.34 14.07
N GLY A 21 -12.94 -3.44 12.81
CA GLY A 21 -14.25 -2.95 12.35
C GLY A 21 -14.23 -1.92 11.20
N MET A 22 -13.09 -1.45 10.72
CA MET A 22 -13.06 -0.55 9.54
C MET A 22 -13.48 -1.23 8.23
N THR A 23 -14.27 -0.51 7.43
CA THR A 23 -14.59 -0.92 6.06
C THR A 23 -13.34 -0.82 5.18
N ALA A 24 -13.25 -1.61 4.11
CA ALA A 24 -12.09 -1.63 3.22
C ALA A 24 -11.72 -0.23 2.68
N ARG A 25 -12.73 0.59 2.33
CA ARG A 25 -12.50 1.96 1.86
C ARG A 25 -11.86 2.87 2.90
N ALA A 26 -12.21 2.70 4.17
CA ALA A 26 -11.63 3.52 5.22
C ALA A 26 -10.12 3.26 5.39
N ARG A 27 -9.60 2.11 4.92
CA ARG A 27 -8.18 1.73 5.00
C ARG A 27 -7.31 2.32 3.88
N LEU A 28 -7.90 3.05 2.94
CA LEU A 28 -7.18 3.72 1.87
C LEU A 28 -6.93 5.18 2.24
N VAL A 29 -5.77 5.69 1.85
CA VAL A 29 -5.37 7.08 2.02
C VAL A 29 -5.03 7.69 0.66
N SER A 30 -5.08 9.02 0.56
CA SER A 30 -4.65 9.73 -0.65
C SER A 30 -3.12 9.75 -0.78
N THR A 31 -2.61 9.97 -1.99
CA THR A 31 -1.17 10.15 -2.22
C THR A 31 -0.62 11.40 -1.54
N ALA A 32 -1.44 12.47 -1.48
CA ALA A 32 -1.11 13.70 -0.77
C ALA A 32 -0.97 13.47 0.74
N TRP A 33 -1.89 12.70 1.33
CA TRP A 33 -1.80 12.31 2.73
C TRP A 33 -0.52 11.52 2.99
N LEU A 34 -0.24 10.48 2.18
CA LEU A 34 0.97 9.67 2.35
C LEU A 34 2.24 10.54 2.27
N ALA A 35 2.35 11.41 1.27
CA ALA A 35 3.50 12.29 1.10
C ALA A 35 3.74 13.21 2.31
N ALA A 36 2.67 13.70 2.95
CA ALA A 36 2.77 14.55 4.13
C ALA A 36 3.18 13.80 5.42
N HIS A 37 3.10 12.47 5.44
CA HIS A 37 3.32 11.65 6.65
C HIS A 37 4.44 10.61 6.48
N LEU A 38 5.26 10.67 5.42
CA LEU A 38 6.30 9.68 5.12
C LEU A 38 7.33 9.51 6.25
N ASP A 39 7.61 10.58 6.99
CA ASP A 39 8.64 10.61 8.04
C ASP A 39 8.08 10.35 9.45
N GLU A 40 6.78 10.07 9.59
CA GLU A 40 6.20 9.82 10.90
C GLU A 40 6.67 8.46 11.47
N PRO A 41 7.17 8.39 12.70
CA PRO A 41 7.70 7.15 13.29
C PRO A 41 6.70 5.99 13.36
N GLY A 42 5.40 6.29 13.31
CA GLY A 42 4.32 5.29 13.33
C GLY A 42 3.95 4.74 11.95
N ILE A 43 4.57 5.23 10.88
CA ILE A 43 4.22 4.88 9.50
C ILE A 43 5.41 4.18 8.85
N ARG A 44 5.11 3.04 8.21
CA ARG A 44 6.08 2.32 7.39
C ARG A 44 5.47 2.05 6.02
N VAL A 45 6.19 2.46 4.98
CA VAL A 45 5.83 2.13 3.60
C VAL A 45 6.41 0.77 3.25
N VAL A 46 5.59 -0.06 2.61
CA VAL A 46 5.98 -1.38 2.12
C VAL A 46 5.70 -1.42 0.63
N ASP A 47 6.69 -1.83 -0.15
CA ASP A 47 6.55 -2.14 -1.57
C ASP A 47 6.34 -3.65 -1.71
N ALA A 48 5.12 -4.03 -2.09
CA ALA A 48 4.71 -5.42 -2.28
C ALA A 48 4.49 -5.76 -3.77
N ARG A 49 5.17 -5.04 -4.68
CA ARG A 49 5.15 -5.39 -6.10
C ARG A 49 5.71 -6.80 -6.29
N TRP A 50 4.98 -7.63 -7.03
CA TRP A 50 5.38 -8.99 -7.38
C TRP A 50 5.53 -9.14 -8.89
N GLY A 51 6.39 -10.06 -9.30
CA GLY A 51 6.50 -10.53 -10.67
C GLY A 51 7.37 -11.78 -10.73
N PRO A 52 7.25 -12.59 -11.80
CA PRO A 52 8.00 -13.84 -11.94
C PRO A 52 9.51 -13.59 -11.93
N ASP A 53 10.28 -14.61 -11.58
CA ASP A 53 11.75 -14.60 -11.62
C ASP A 53 12.39 -13.42 -10.84
N GLY A 54 11.73 -12.98 -9.77
CA GLY A 54 12.20 -11.85 -8.94
C GLY A 54 11.98 -10.47 -9.56
N ALA A 55 11.14 -10.35 -10.59
CA ALA A 55 10.86 -9.06 -11.24
C ALA A 55 10.33 -7.99 -10.26
N GLY A 56 9.64 -8.39 -9.19
CA GLY A 56 9.24 -7.47 -8.10
C GLY A 56 10.43 -6.82 -7.40
N ARG A 57 11.45 -7.62 -7.05
CA ARG A 57 12.70 -7.15 -6.44
C ARG A 57 13.44 -6.19 -7.37
N LEU A 58 13.59 -6.57 -8.64
CA LEU A 58 14.25 -5.73 -9.64
C LEU A 58 13.54 -4.39 -9.82
N ALA A 59 12.20 -4.39 -9.83
CA ALA A 59 11.40 -3.17 -9.94
C ALA A 59 11.55 -2.26 -8.72
N TYR A 60 11.70 -2.82 -7.52
CA TYR A 60 12.03 -2.07 -6.31
C TYR A 60 13.42 -1.46 -6.38
N GLU A 61 14.43 -2.22 -6.78
CA GLU A 61 15.81 -1.74 -6.91
C GLU A 61 15.95 -0.64 -7.98
N ALA A 62 15.18 -0.74 -9.07
CA ALA A 62 15.12 0.30 -10.10
C ALA A 62 14.48 1.61 -9.61
N GLY A 63 13.61 1.54 -8.61
CA GLY A 63 13.00 2.71 -7.99
C GLY A 63 11.80 2.38 -7.11
N HIS A 64 11.75 2.99 -5.94
CA HIS A 64 10.68 2.85 -4.94
C HIS A 64 10.50 4.15 -4.15
N LEU A 65 9.43 4.23 -3.36
CA LEU A 65 9.20 5.38 -2.48
C LEU A 65 10.30 5.48 -1.40
N PRO A 66 10.73 6.70 -1.02
CA PRO A 66 11.71 6.88 0.05
C PRO A 66 11.33 6.16 1.34
N GLY A 67 12.28 5.44 1.94
CA GLY A 67 12.08 4.70 3.19
C GLY A 67 11.19 3.46 3.09
N ALA A 68 10.65 3.13 1.91
CA ALA A 68 9.92 1.90 1.71
C ALA A 68 10.81 0.67 1.90
N VAL A 69 10.21 -0.46 2.26
CA VAL A 69 10.88 -1.77 2.26
C VAL A 69 10.20 -2.70 1.28
N HIS A 70 10.99 -3.46 0.53
CA HIS A 70 10.45 -4.52 -0.31
C HIS A 70 10.01 -5.71 0.53
N VAL A 71 8.79 -6.17 0.29
CA VAL A 71 8.23 -7.39 0.86
C VAL A 71 7.86 -8.31 -0.29
N ASP A 72 8.44 -9.51 -0.27
CA ASP A 72 8.25 -10.52 -1.30
C ASP A 72 6.96 -11.30 -1.04
N TRP A 73 6.09 -11.40 -2.05
CA TRP A 73 4.82 -12.08 -1.89
C TRP A 73 4.97 -13.54 -1.48
N GLU A 74 5.85 -14.29 -2.16
CA GLU A 74 5.99 -15.73 -1.96
C GLU A 74 6.69 -16.04 -0.64
N ARG A 75 7.75 -15.29 -0.32
CA ARG A 75 8.55 -15.53 0.88
C ARG A 75 7.93 -14.95 2.15
N ASP A 76 7.33 -13.75 2.07
CA ASP A 76 7.01 -12.96 3.26
C ASP A 76 5.49 -12.83 3.54
N LEU A 77 4.62 -13.06 2.55
CA LEU A 77 3.17 -12.78 2.66
C LEU A 77 2.24 -13.97 2.39
N ALA A 78 2.64 -14.90 1.53
CA ALA A 78 1.88 -16.11 1.29
C ALA A 78 1.92 -16.98 2.56
N ALA A 79 0.75 -17.29 3.12
CA ALA A 79 0.62 -18.10 4.33
C ALA A 79 0.96 -19.59 4.14
N GLY A 80 1.50 -19.98 2.98
CA GLY A 80 1.78 -21.37 2.64
C GLY A 80 3.25 -21.68 2.80
N GLY A 81 3.57 -22.63 3.69
CA GLY A 81 4.79 -23.42 3.56
C GLY A 81 4.83 -24.17 2.21
N PRO A 82 5.81 -25.06 1.98
CA PRO A 82 6.03 -25.77 0.71
C PRO A 82 4.85 -26.66 0.21
N ASP A 83 3.68 -26.58 0.84
CA ASP A 83 2.55 -27.49 0.76
C ASP A 83 1.17 -26.79 0.58
N ASN A 84 1.14 -25.55 0.09
CA ASN A 84 -0.10 -24.87 -0.36
C ASN A 84 -0.29 -24.93 -1.88
#